data_AF-A0AAJ0HWP1-F1
#
_entry.id   AF-A0AAJ0HWP1-F1
#
_cell.length_a   1.000
_cell.length_b   1.000
_cell.length_c   1.000
_cell.angle_alpha   90.00
_cell.angle_beta   90.00
_cell.angle_gamma   90.00
#
_symmetry.space_group_name_H-M   'P 1'
#
loop_
_entity.id
_entity.type
_entity.pdbx_description
1 polymer ?
#
loop_
_entity_poly.entity_id
_entity_poly.type
_entity_poly.pdbx_seq_one_letter_code
_entity_poly.pdbx_strand_id
1 'polypeptide(L)'
;GDFDFNFGYTLADPLRTQAINRFHTVVDHFQARESLRQNDKNYNYNRPALVRYTFEYACSSESQDRFLSAFFYQLRLGMADGDGDINLDDDLGSLLFAFAEDLMNNFFIP
;
A
#
# COMPACT_ATOMS: atom_id res chain seq x y z
N GLY A 1 12.07 -9.24 -6.73
CA GLY A 1 12.66 -8.34 -5.72
C GLY A 1 12.39 -8.98 -4.39
N ASP A 2 13.38 -8.99 -3.51
CA ASP A 2 13.29 -9.58 -2.18
C ASP A 2 12.33 -8.73 -1.33
N PHE A 3 11.09 -9.20 -1.22
CA PHE A 3 10.00 -8.49 -0.56
C PHE A 3 9.97 -8.93 0.90
N ASP A 4 10.83 -8.33 1.72
CA ASP A 4 10.99 -8.71 3.12
C ASP A 4 10.24 -7.75 4.06
N PHE A 5 9.36 -8.30 4.89
CA PHE A 5 8.68 -7.56 5.96
C PHE A 5 9.55 -7.41 7.22
N ASN A 6 10.79 -7.87 7.22
CA ASN A 6 11.68 -7.87 8.38
C ASN A 6 12.33 -6.48 8.67
N PHE A 7 11.55 -5.41 8.52
CA PHE A 7 11.91 -4.10 9.06
C PHE A 7 11.77 -4.18 10.59
N GLY A 8 12.89 -4.28 11.30
CA GLY A 8 12.96 -4.51 12.74
C GLY A 8 12.57 -3.33 13.64
N TYR A 9 11.60 -2.49 13.26
CA TYR A 9 11.26 -1.28 14.00
C TYR A 9 9.75 -1.10 14.17
N THR A 10 9.30 -1.01 15.41
CA THR A 10 7.99 -0.43 15.75
C THR A 10 8.01 1.05 15.42
N LEU A 11 7.03 1.55 14.66
CA LEU A 11 6.94 2.97 14.35
C LEU A 11 6.58 3.75 15.62
N ALA A 12 7.18 4.93 15.81
CA ALA A 12 6.74 5.85 16.85
C ALA A 12 5.31 6.32 16.55
N ASP A 13 4.45 6.47 17.56
CA ASP A 13 3.04 6.87 17.39
C ASP A 13 2.80 8.03 16.41
N PRO A 14 3.50 9.19 16.51
CA PRO A 14 3.27 10.30 15.58
C PRO A 14 3.65 9.96 14.13
N LEU A 15 4.70 9.17 13.93
CA LEU A 15 5.10 8.71 12.59
C LEU A 15 4.11 7.68 12.05
N ARG A 16 3.65 6.75 12.90
CA ARG A 16 2.62 5.76 12.55
C ARG A 16 1.35 6.45 12.07
N THR A 17 0.85 7.45 12.82
CA THR A 17 -0.36 8.19 12.43
C THR A 17 -0.19 8.88 11.07
N GLN A 18 0.96 9.52 10.82
CA GLN A 18 1.24 10.14 9.53
C GLN A 18 1.30 9.11 8.40
N ALA A 19 2.02 8.01 8.60
CA ALA A 19 2.13 6.93 7.63
C ALA A 19 0.77 6.32 7.28
N ILE A 20 -0.10 6.10 8.28
CA ILE A 20 -1.48 5.62 8.08
C ILE A 20 -2.29 6.61 7.25
N ASN A 21 -2.26 7.90 7.59
CA ASN A 21 -3.01 8.92 6.85
C ASN A 21 -2.56 9.01 5.38
N ARG A 22 -1.24 9.00 5.15
CA ARG A 22 -0.64 9.02 3.81
C ARG A 22 -0.98 7.75 3.03
N PHE A 23 -0.92 6.59 3.69
CA PHE A 23 -1.32 5.30 3.12
C PHE A 23 -2.77 5.34 2.62
N HIS A 24 -3.71 5.76 3.45
CA HIS A 24 -5.11 5.89 3.07
C HIS A 24 -5.32 6.89 1.92
N THR A 25 -4.61 8.03 1.95
CA THR A 25 -4.67 9.02 0.86
C THR A 25 -4.31 8.40 -0.50
N VAL A 26 -3.22 7.63 -0.57
CA VAL A 26 -2.79 6.94 -1.80
C VAL A 26 -3.81 5.89 -2.21
N VAL A 27 -4.15 4.99 -1.29
CA VAL A 27 -4.95 3.81 -1.61
C VAL A 27 -6.39 4.19 -1.98
N ASP A 28 -7.02 5.11 -1.25
CA ASP A 28 -8.40 5.53 -1.52
C ASP A 28 -8.51 6.24 -2.88
N HIS A 29 -7.52 7.07 -3.24
CA HIS A 29 -7.48 7.73 -4.55
C HIS A 29 -7.48 6.72 -5.70
N PHE A 30 -6.56 5.75 -5.67
CA PHE A 30 -6.48 4.75 -6.74
C PHE A 30 -7.62 3.73 -6.67
N GLN A 31 -8.13 3.41 -5.49
CA GLN A 31 -9.30 2.53 -5.34
C GLN A 31 -10.53 3.14 -6.01
N ALA A 32 -10.75 4.44 -5.85
CA ALA A 32 -11.84 5.15 -6.52
C ALA A 32 -11.68 5.12 -8.04
N ARG A 33 -10.48 5.35 -8.58
CA ARG A 33 -10.19 5.26 -10.02
C ARG A 33 -10.42 3.84 -10.56
N GLU A 34 -9.95 2.80 -9.87
CA GLU A 34 -10.13 1.41 -10.30
C GLU A 34 -11.59 0.96 -10.24
N SER A 35 -12.36 1.46 -9.26
CA SER A 35 -13.80 1.13 -9.16
C SER A 35 -14.60 1.60 -10.38
N LEU A 36 -14.17 2.69 -11.04
CA LEU A 36 -14.78 3.15 -12.30
C LEU A 36 -14.56 2.18 -13.46
N ARG A 37 -13.56 1.30 -13.37
CA ARG A 37 -13.17 0.33 -14.39
C ARG A 37 -13.74 -1.07 -14.16
N GLN A 38 -14.57 -1.24 -13.13
CA GLN A 38 -15.11 -2.55 -12.74
C GLN A 38 -15.91 -3.25 -13.86
N ASN A 39 -16.47 -2.49 -14.81
CA ASN A 39 -17.21 -3.03 -15.95
C ASN A 39 -16.32 -3.39 -17.16
N ASP A 40 -15.01 -3.15 -17.08
CA ASP A 40 -14.07 -3.51 -18.15
C ASP A 40 -13.92 -5.03 -18.22
N LYS A 41 -14.01 -5.60 -19.43
CA LYS A 41 -13.91 -7.05 -19.64
C LYS A 41 -12.59 -7.68 -19.17
N ASN A 42 -11.55 -6.87 -19.00
CA ASN A 42 -10.23 -7.29 -18.56
C ASN A 42 -9.96 -6.96 -17.07
N TYR A 43 -10.98 -6.53 -16.33
CA TYR A 43 -10.86 -6.23 -14.91
C TYR A 43 -10.83 -7.53 -14.10
N ASN A 44 -9.73 -7.80 -13.38
CA ASN A 44 -9.58 -9.01 -12.58
C ASN A 44 -10.08 -8.79 -11.14
N TYR A 45 -9.47 -7.83 -10.44
CA TYR A 45 -9.83 -7.45 -9.07
C TYR A 45 -9.41 -6.01 -8.78
N ASN A 46 -9.93 -5.43 -7.69
CA ASN A 46 -9.53 -4.08 -7.25
C ASN A 46 -8.19 -4.16 -6.51
N ARG A 47 -7.10 -3.82 -7.21
CA ARG A 47 -5.73 -3.89 -6.66
C ARG A 47 -5.54 -2.99 -5.42
N PRO A 48 -5.92 -1.70 -5.43
CA PRO A 48 -5.86 -0.87 -4.23
C PRO A 48 -6.65 -1.44 -3.06
N ALA A 49 -7.83 -2.03 -3.30
CA ALA A 49 -8.61 -2.64 -2.23
C ALA A 49 -7.90 -3.85 -1.60
N LEU A 50 -7.21 -4.69 -2.40
CA LEU A 50 -6.38 -5.77 -1.85
C LEU A 50 -5.32 -5.22 -0.89
N VAL A 51 -4.61 -4.17 -1.31
CA VAL A 51 -3.58 -3.50 -0.50
C VAL A 51 -4.19 -2.96 0.79
N ARG A 52 -5.34 -2.28 0.69
CA ARG A 52 -6.09 -1.76 1.83
C ARG A 52 -6.45 -2.86 2.84
N TYR A 53 -7.07 -3.93 2.36
CA TYR A 53 -7.54 -5.00 3.21
C TYR A 53 -6.39 -5.78 3.84
N THR A 54 -5.27 -5.95 3.13
CA THR A 54 -4.08 -6.59 3.71
C THR A 54 -3.56 -5.80 4.92
N PHE A 55 -3.58 -4.46 4.84
CA PHE A 55 -3.24 -3.60 5.98
C PHE A 55 -4.29 -3.65 7.11
N GLU A 56 -5.57 -3.45 6.78
CA GLU A 56 -6.65 -3.36 7.78
C GLU A 56 -6.84 -4.67 8.56
N TYR A 57 -6.64 -5.82 7.91
CA TYR A 57 -6.78 -7.14 8.53
C TYR A 57 -5.47 -7.73 9.05
N ALA A 58 -4.36 -6.99 9.02
CA ALA A 58 -3.13 -7.43 9.66
C ALA A 58 -3.35 -7.63 11.18
N CYS A 59 -2.98 -8.81 11.69
CA CYS A 59 -3.37 -9.24 13.05
C CYS A 59 -2.74 -8.47 14.21
N SER A 60 -1.64 -7.73 13.97
CA SER A 60 -0.92 -7.01 15.02
C SER A 60 -0.44 -5.64 14.55
N SER A 61 -0.24 -4.71 15.49
CA SER A 61 0.37 -3.41 15.20
C SER A 61 1.78 -3.55 14.62
N GLU A 62 2.53 -4.56 15.03
CA GLU A 62 3.84 -4.87 14.46
C GLU A 62 3.73 -5.29 12.99
N SER A 63 2.73 -6.12 12.64
CA SER A 63 2.45 -6.49 11.25
C SER A 63 2.02 -5.27 10.43
N GLN A 64 1.23 -4.37 11.00
CA GLN A 64 0.84 -3.11 10.35
C GLN A 64 2.04 -2.19 10.11
N ASP A 65 2.93 -2.04 11.09
CA ASP A 65 4.14 -1.21 10.97
C ASP A 65 5.09 -1.76 9.89
N ARG A 66 5.26 -3.09 9.83
CA ARG A 66 6.02 -3.76 8.77
C ARG A 66 5.38 -3.57 7.40
N PHE A 67 4.06 -3.68 7.33
CA PHE A 67 3.31 -3.47 6.10
C PHE A 67 3.50 -2.05 5.57
N LEU A 68 3.33 -1.03 6.44
CA LEU A 68 3.55 0.37 6.08
C LEU A 68 4.98 0.57 5.58
N SER A 69 5.96 0.04 6.30
CA SER A 69 7.38 0.16 5.91
C SER A 69 7.64 -0.40 4.50
N ALA A 70 7.14 -1.60 4.20
CA ALA A 70 7.27 -2.22 2.89
C ALA A 70 6.51 -1.44 1.79
N PHE A 71 5.30 -0.97 2.10
CA PHE A 71 4.48 -0.17 1.19
C PHE A 71 5.21 1.12 0.77
N PHE A 72 5.65 1.91 1.75
CA PHE A 72 6.33 3.18 1.47
C PHE A 72 7.66 2.97 0.75
N TYR A 73 8.40 1.91 1.10
CA TYR A 73 9.62 1.52 0.40
C TYR A 73 9.36 1.18 -1.08
N GLN A 74 8.38 0.32 -1.37
CA GLN A 74 8.10 -0.11 -2.74
C GLN A 74 7.56 1.03 -3.61
N LEU A 75 6.73 1.90 -3.03
CA LEU A 75 6.19 3.08 -3.73
C LEU A 75 7.18 4.25 -3.79
N ARG A 76 8.36 4.12 -3.17
CA ARG A 76 9.40 5.16 -3.11
C ARG A 76 8.88 6.47 -2.52
N LEU A 77 8.03 6.35 -1.50
CA LEU A 77 7.41 7.47 -0.81
C LEU A 77 8.01 7.62 0.59
N GLY A 78 8.07 8.86 1.05
CA GLY A 78 8.31 9.15 2.47
C GLY A 78 7.09 8.87 3.34
N MET A 79 7.34 8.37 4.55
CA MET A 79 6.31 8.02 5.54
C MET A 79 5.77 9.24 6.29
N ALA A 80 6.52 10.35 6.32
CA ALA A 80 6.16 11.55 7.05
C ALA A 80 5.75 12.69 6.11
N ASP A 81 4.94 13.62 6.62
CA ASP A 81 4.48 14.78 5.84
C ASP A 81 5.60 15.75 5.46
N GLY A 82 6.72 15.71 6.19
CA GLY A 82 7.93 16.49 5.86
C GLY A 82 8.73 15.94 4.68
N ASP A 83 8.41 14.75 4.16
CA ASP A 83 9.14 14.13 3.04
C ASP A 83 8.63 14.58 1.66
N GLY A 84 7.69 15.54 1.64
CA GLY A 84 7.09 16.12 0.44
C GLY A 84 5.66 15.65 0.20
N ASP A 85 4.96 16.41 -0.64
CA ASP A 85 3.60 16.09 -1.07
C ASP A 85 3.58 14.83 -1.95
N ILE A 86 2.51 14.04 -1.80
CA ILE A 86 2.32 12.82 -2.59
C ILE A 86 1.80 13.21 -3.97
N ASN A 87 2.58 12.93 -5.01
CA ASN A 87 2.12 13.09 -6.39
C ASN A 87 1.29 11.86 -6.81
N LEU A 88 -0.03 12.04 -6.93
CA LEU A 88 -0.99 10.98 -7.24
C LEU A 88 -1.13 10.72 -8.75
N ASP A 89 -0.01 10.50 -9.43
CA ASP A 89 0.06 10.27 -10.88
C ASP A 89 -0.06 8.78 -11.27
N ASP A 90 -0.02 8.51 -12.57
CA ASP A 90 -0.15 7.15 -13.11
C ASP A 90 1.12 6.29 -12.86
N ASP A 91 2.28 6.91 -12.63
CA ASP A 91 3.52 6.21 -12.26
C ASP A 91 3.40 5.64 -10.85
N LEU A 92 2.90 6.45 -9.90
CA LEU A 92 2.60 5.99 -8.55
C LEU A 92 1.52 4.90 -8.56
N GLY A 93 0.47 5.06 -9.38
CA GLY A 93 -0.55 4.04 -9.58
C GLY A 93 0.03 2.71 -10.06
N SER A 94 0.98 2.76 -10.99
CA SER A 94 1.68 1.58 -11.50
C SER A 94 2.51 0.87 -10.43
N LEU A 95 3.20 1.62 -9.56
CA LEU A 95 3.94 1.08 -8.41
C LEU A 95 2.99 0.42 -7.40
N LEU A 96 1.86 1.06 -7.09
CA LEU A 96 0.84 0.50 -6.21
C LEU A 96 0.27 -0.82 -6.77
N PHE A 97 0.01 -0.88 -8.08
CA PHE A 97 -0.49 -2.10 -8.72
C PHE A 97 0.56 -3.22 -8.69
N ALA A 98 1.84 -2.90 -8.95
CA ALA A 98 2.92 -3.87 -8.81
C ALA A 98 3.03 -4.42 -7.38
N PHE A 99 2.93 -3.55 -6.36
CA PHE A 99 2.88 -3.96 -4.96
C PHE A 99 1.69 -4.89 -4.66
N ALA A 100 0.52 -4.64 -5.25
CA ALA A 100 -0.64 -5.51 -5.10
C ALA A 100 -0.42 -6.90 -5.74
N GLU A 101 0.19 -6.95 -6.93
CA GLU A 101 0.55 -8.23 -7.57
C GLU A 101 1.61 -8.97 -6.74
N ASP A 102 2.60 -8.27 -6.16
CA ASP A 102 3.58 -8.87 -5.24
C ASP A 102 2.87 -9.47 -4.00
N LEU A 103 1.91 -8.77 -3.40
CA LEU A 103 1.13 -9.32 -2.29
C LEU A 103 0.36 -10.58 -2.70
N MET A 104 -0.33 -10.53 -3.84
CA MET A 104 -1.12 -11.65 -4.36
C MET A 104 -0.22 -12.89 -4.57
N ASN A 105 0.90 -12.72 -5.26
CA ASN A 105 1.81 -13.81 -5.63
C ASN A 105 2.57 -14.40 -4.44
N ASN A 106 2.87 -13.62 -3.39
CA ASN A 106 3.67 -14.10 -2.27
C ASN A 106 2.84 -14.55 -1.06
N PHE A 107 1.60 -14.10 -0.89
CA PHE A 107 0.82 -14.34 0.33
C PHE A 107 -0.53 -15.00 0.13
N PHE A 108 -1.14 -14.92 -1.06
CA PHE A 108 -2.52 -15.38 -1.29
C PHE A 108 -2.62 -16.53 -2.30
N ILE A 109 -1.56 -16.78 -3.08
CA ILE A 109 -1.49 -17.93 -4.00
C ILE A 109 -0.64 -19.04 -3.34
N PRO A 110 -1.17 -20.27 -3.22
CA PRO A 110 -0.49 -21.41 -2.60
C PRO A 110 0.56 -22.09 -3.49
#